data_AF-A0A8T4P3N9-F1
#
_entry.id   AF-A0A8T4P3N9-F1
#
_cell.length_a   1.000
_cell.length_b   1.000
_cell.length_c   1.000
_cell.angle_alpha   90.00
_cell.angle_beta   90.00
_cell.angle_gamma   90.00
#
_symmetry.space_group_name_H-M   'P 1'
#
loop_
_entity.id
_entity.type
_entity.pdbx_description
1 polymer ?
#
loop_
_entity_poly.entity_id
_entity_poly.type
_entity_poly.pdbx_seq_one_letter_code
_entity_poly.pdbx_strand_id
1 'polypeptide(L)'
;MSIDQKIPYVMGISAGIGSSIAEAEEALFKAKQRKKKRGIDPFSVKDNPPYYIDVYEGNKKPDKFKIDARIKDYLKVFEFLIDNKSRYASKLEKLVKIDLGTTALTPLGYKIEEYKRENGFREKRKQKSRERHFILLDMNDTHYWNEKGASYKSVTNRINATGKSLVDGCRTRKNGRMDFVAQRFPLVNRKHGDAGDEFIIDLYCPKKYLVGITKRLIEAAYKAQKEVMY
;
A
#
# COMPACT_ATOMS: atom_id res chain seq x y z
N MET A 1 -16.20 17.13 30.55
CA MET A 1 -14.88 16.61 30.12
C MET A 1 -15.11 15.71 28.92
N SER A 2 -14.54 16.02 27.75
CA SER A 2 -14.70 15.17 26.56
C SER A 2 -13.97 13.85 26.76
N ILE A 3 -14.59 12.75 26.31
CA ILE A 3 -14.13 11.36 26.42
C ILE A 3 -13.00 11.07 25.41
N ASP A 4 -12.18 12.06 25.06
CA ASP A 4 -10.94 11.82 24.32
C ASP A 4 -9.82 11.44 25.30
N GLN A 5 -10.04 10.37 26.08
CA GLN A 5 -8.94 9.70 26.75
C GLN A 5 -8.09 9.02 25.67
N LYS A 6 -7.06 9.75 25.28
CA LYS A 6 -5.99 9.47 24.32
C LYS A 6 -5.27 8.16 24.66
N ILE A 7 -5.80 7.02 24.21
CA ILE A 7 -5.11 5.73 24.37
C ILE A 7 -3.91 5.71 23.40
N PRO A 8 -2.66 5.54 23.89
CA PRO A 8 -1.54 5.16 23.04
C PRO A 8 -1.84 3.81 22.41
N TYR A 9 -1.96 3.76 21.09
CA TYR A 9 -2.05 2.49 20.39
C TYR A 9 -1.34 2.53 19.04
N VAL A 10 -0.84 1.36 18.65
CA VAL A 10 -0.31 1.08 17.33
C VAL A 10 -1.14 -0.08 16.78
N MET A 11 -1.64 0.07 15.56
CA MET A 11 -2.37 -1.01 14.89
C MET A 11 -1.36 -2.03 14.36
N GLY A 12 -1.59 -3.30 14.70
CA GLY A 12 -0.78 -4.40 14.19
C GLY A 12 -0.89 -4.49 12.66
N ILE A 13 0.14 -5.00 11.97
CA ILE A 13 0.13 -5.10 10.51
C ILE A 13 0.40 -6.55 10.09
N SER A 14 -0.41 -7.04 9.17
CA SER A 14 -0.21 -8.32 8.50
C SER A 14 0.14 -8.08 7.03
N ALA A 15 0.99 -8.91 6.46
CA ALA A 15 1.44 -8.78 5.08
C ALA A 15 1.46 -10.13 4.35
N GLY A 16 0.96 -10.15 3.13
CA GLY A 16 1.12 -11.25 2.19
C GLY A 16 1.95 -10.84 0.99
N ILE A 17 2.84 -11.73 0.54
CA ILE A 17 3.73 -11.49 -0.60
C ILE A 17 3.46 -12.51 -1.69
N GLY A 18 3.32 -12.06 -2.94
CA GLY A 18 3.09 -12.94 -4.09
C GLY A 18 3.59 -12.34 -5.42
N SER A 19 3.62 -13.15 -6.47
CA SER A 19 3.87 -12.70 -7.85
C SER A 19 2.60 -12.26 -8.57
N SER A 20 1.43 -12.45 -7.97
CA SER A 20 0.15 -11.86 -8.37
C SER A 20 -0.65 -11.40 -7.14
N ILE A 21 -1.67 -10.57 -7.33
CA ILE A 21 -2.57 -10.14 -6.23
C ILE A 21 -3.20 -11.35 -5.53
N ALA A 22 -3.67 -12.35 -6.30
CA ALA A 22 -4.30 -13.55 -5.74
C ALA A 22 -3.34 -14.42 -4.91
N GLU A 23 -2.05 -14.40 -5.22
CA GLU A 23 -1.02 -15.05 -4.40
C GLU A 23 -0.76 -14.26 -3.11
N ALA A 24 -0.65 -12.93 -3.21
CA ALA A 24 -0.46 -12.06 -2.05
C ALA A 24 -1.65 -12.12 -1.09
N GLU A 25 -2.88 -12.24 -1.59
CA GLU A 25 -4.10 -12.43 -0.77
C GLU A 25 -4.07 -13.76 -0.01
N GLU A 26 -3.68 -14.87 -0.65
CA GLU A 26 -3.58 -16.15 0.03
C GLU A 26 -2.46 -16.15 1.09
N ALA A 27 -1.32 -15.52 0.78
CA ALA A 27 -0.25 -15.33 1.75
C ALA A 27 -0.72 -14.46 2.93
N LEU A 28 -1.46 -13.37 2.68
CA LEU A 28 -2.01 -12.52 3.73
C LEU A 28 -2.98 -13.31 4.63
N PHE A 29 -3.82 -14.15 4.02
CA PHE A 29 -4.71 -15.03 4.78
C PHE A 29 -3.93 -15.93 5.73
N LYS A 30 -2.85 -16.59 5.25
CA LYS A 30 -1.99 -17.42 6.11
C LYS A 30 -1.29 -16.60 7.21
N ALA A 31 -0.82 -15.39 6.91
CA ALA A 31 -0.25 -14.48 7.91
C ALA A 31 -1.26 -14.17 9.04
N LYS A 32 -2.50 -13.82 8.69
CA LYS A 32 -3.59 -13.56 9.65
C LYS A 32 -3.96 -14.80 10.47
N GLN A 33 -3.93 -16.00 9.89
CA GLN A 33 -4.15 -17.24 10.64
C GLN A 33 -3.04 -17.51 11.66
N ARG A 34 -1.77 -17.25 11.31
CA ARG A 34 -0.65 -17.34 12.27
C ARG A 34 -0.80 -16.35 13.42
N LYS A 35 -1.26 -15.11 13.14
CA LYS A 35 -1.62 -14.13 14.18
C LYS A 35 -2.64 -14.71 15.16
N LYS A 36 -3.77 -15.21 14.65
CA LYS A 36 -4.84 -15.79 15.45
C LYS A 36 -4.35 -16.95 16.33
N LYS A 37 -3.58 -17.88 15.77
CA LYS A 37 -3.04 -19.04 16.49
C LYS A 37 -2.09 -18.67 17.64
N ARG A 38 -1.35 -17.56 17.52
CA ARG A 38 -0.46 -17.11 18.59
C ARG A 38 -1.20 -16.45 19.77
N GLY A 39 -2.48 -16.12 19.60
CA GLY A 39 -3.30 -15.56 20.67
C GLY A 39 -2.78 -14.24 21.26
N ILE A 40 -1.97 -13.49 20.50
CA ILE A 40 -1.37 -12.25 21.01
C ILE A 40 -2.47 -11.20 21.07
N ASP A 41 -2.81 -10.81 22.30
CA ASP A 41 -3.69 -9.69 22.59
C ASP A 41 -3.09 -8.41 21.99
N PRO A 42 -3.81 -7.69 21.09
CA PRO A 42 -3.40 -6.39 20.56
C PRO A 42 -2.99 -5.37 21.64
N PHE A 43 -3.46 -5.52 22.88
CA PHE A 43 -3.10 -4.64 24.01
C PHE A 43 -1.79 -4.96 24.70
N SER A 44 -1.31 -6.20 24.61
CA SER A 44 -0.13 -6.65 25.36
C SER A 44 1.17 -5.98 24.87
N VAL A 45 1.13 -5.32 23.72
CA VAL A 45 2.31 -4.72 23.10
C VAL A 45 2.03 -3.27 22.72
N LYS A 46 2.19 -2.37 23.70
CA LYS A 46 1.92 -0.93 23.55
C LYS A 46 2.79 -0.26 22.48
N ASP A 47 4.02 -0.74 22.27
CA ASP A 47 4.97 -0.05 21.41
C ASP A 47 5.20 -0.72 20.05
N ASN A 48 5.28 -2.04 19.95
CA ASN A 48 5.58 -2.71 18.67
C ASN A 48 4.74 -3.98 18.50
N PRO A 49 3.45 -3.89 18.15
CA PRO A 49 2.65 -5.09 17.92
C PRO A 49 3.36 -6.01 16.92
N PRO A 50 3.35 -7.33 17.13
CA PRO A 50 4.02 -8.25 16.25
C PRO A 50 3.38 -8.17 14.86
N TYR A 51 4.22 -8.02 13.85
CA TYR A 51 3.79 -8.13 12.46
C TYR A 51 3.90 -9.56 11.96
N TYR A 52 3.05 -9.91 11.01
CA TYR A 52 3.00 -11.24 10.41
C TYR A 52 3.19 -11.12 8.92
N ILE A 53 4.26 -11.70 8.41
CA ILE A 53 4.56 -11.73 6.98
C ILE A 53 4.49 -13.19 6.53
N ASP A 54 3.79 -13.44 5.43
CA ASP A 54 3.85 -14.72 4.73
C ASP A 54 4.18 -14.50 3.25
N VAL A 55 4.80 -15.50 2.64
CA VAL A 55 5.15 -15.52 1.23
C VAL A 55 4.42 -16.67 0.57
N TYR A 56 3.84 -16.42 -0.59
CA TYR A 56 3.20 -17.46 -1.37
C TYR A 56 4.25 -18.45 -1.90
N GLU A 57 4.06 -19.73 -1.56
CA GLU A 57 4.94 -20.84 -1.97
C GLU A 57 4.21 -21.91 -2.81
N GLY A 58 2.94 -21.67 -3.16
CA GLY A 58 2.14 -22.62 -3.94
C GLY A 58 2.35 -22.50 -5.45
N ASN A 59 1.48 -23.17 -6.21
CA ASN A 59 1.46 -23.10 -7.67
C ASN A 59 1.16 -21.69 -8.16
N LYS A 60 1.93 -21.20 -9.14
CA LYS A 60 1.73 -19.87 -9.72
C LYS A 60 0.27 -19.64 -10.11
N LYS A 61 -0.32 -18.56 -9.60
CA LYS A 61 -1.65 -18.12 -9.99
C LYS A 61 -1.52 -17.08 -11.11
N PRO A 62 -2.45 -17.10 -12.08
CA PRO A 62 -2.40 -16.15 -13.18
C PRO A 62 -2.56 -14.72 -12.69
N ASP A 63 -1.68 -13.83 -13.15
CA ASP A 63 -1.83 -12.39 -13.00
C ASP A 63 -2.83 -11.89 -14.07
N LYS A 64 -4.11 -11.83 -13.70
CA LYS A 64 -5.18 -11.40 -14.61
C LYS A 64 -5.36 -9.89 -14.56
N PHE A 65 -4.42 -9.13 -15.11
CA PHE A 65 -4.69 -7.74 -15.42
C PHE A 65 -5.75 -7.66 -16.54
N LYS A 66 -6.95 -7.16 -16.21
CA LYS A 66 -8.00 -6.85 -17.18
C LYS A 66 -8.23 -5.35 -17.20
N ILE A 67 -7.98 -4.74 -18.35
CA ILE A 67 -8.26 -3.32 -18.57
C ILE A 67 -9.76 -3.13 -18.70
N ASP A 68 -10.30 -2.32 -17.80
CA ASP A 68 -11.66 -1.83 -17.87
C ASP A 68 -11.77 -0.79 -19.00
N ALA A 69 -12.81 -0.87 -19.85
CA ALA A 69 -13.06 0.10 -20.91
C ALA A 69 -13.07 1.55 -20.39
N ARG A 70 -13.54 1.74 -19.14
CA ARG A 70 -13.57 3.04 -18.46
C ARG A 70 -12.19 3.68 -18.31
N ILE A 71 -11.12 2.90 -18.19
CA ILE A 71 -9.74 3.43 -18.10
C ILE A 71 -9.31 4.00 -19.45
N LYS A 72 -9.67 3.33 -20.55
CA LYS A 72 -9.35 3.82 -21.90
C LYS A 72 -10.08 5.13 -22.18
N ASP A 73 -11.35 5.22 -21.80
CA ASP A 73 -12.13 6.44 -21.99
C ASP A 73 -11.63 7.57 -21.10
N TYR A 74 -11.26 7.28 -19.84
CA TYR A 74 -10.58 8.24 -18.97
C TYR A 74 -9.32 8.81 -19.61
N LEU A 75 -8.45 7.94 -20.17
CA LEU A 75 -7.21 8.37 -20.80
C LEU A 75 -7.47 9.25 -22.03
N LYS A 76 -8.44 8.91 -22.88
CA LYS A 76 -8.83 9.75 -24.02
C LYS A 76 -9.28 11.14 -23.60
N VAL A 77 -10.16 11.23 -22.60
CA VAL A 77 -10.63 12.51 -22.07
C VAL A 77 -9.46 13.30 -21.49
N PHE A 78 -8.56 12.63 -20.77
CA PHE A 78 -7.42 13.26 -20.16
C PHE A 78 -6.40 13.80 -21.18
N GLU A 79 -6.12 13.02 -22.24
CA GLU A 79 -5.30 13.42 -23.37
C GLU A 79 -5.89 14.64 -24.09
N PHE A 80 -7.21 14.61 -24.36
CA PHE A 80 -7.92 15.75 -24.93
C PHE A 80 -7.76 17.02 -24.09
N LEU A 81 -7.88 16.92 -22.75
CA LEU A 81 -7.70 18.07 -21.86
C LEU A 81 -6.27 18.64 -21.89
N ILE A 82 -5.26 17.76 -22.03
CA ILE A 82 -3.86 18.16 -22.18
C ILE A 82 -3.64 18.87 -23.52
N ASP A 83 -4.12 18.27 -24.61
CA ASP A 83 -3.94 18.79 -25.98
C ASP A 83 -4.58 20.17 -26.14
N ASN A 84 -5.71 20.39 -25.46
CA ASN A 84 -6.39 21.69 -25.40
C ASN A 84 -5.80 22.65 -24.34
N LYS A 85 -4.58 22.38 -23.84
CA LYS A 85 -3.84 23.22 -22.88
C LYS A 85 -4.65 23.61 -21.64
N SER A 86 -5.54 22.73 -21.18
CA SER A 86 -6.32 23.01 -19.97
C SER A 86 -5.40 23.15 -18.77
N ARG A 87 -5.35 24.36 -18.19
CA ARG A 87 -4.55 24.65 -16.97
C ARG A 87 -4.94 23.79 -15.76
N TYR A 88 -6.08 23.10 -15.81
CA TYR A 88 -6.60 22.26 -14.74
C TYR A 88 -6.32 20.77 -14.93
N ALA A 89 -5.87 20.32 -16.11
CA ALA A 89 -5.72 18.91 -16.43
C ALA A 89 -4.91 18.18 -15.33
N SER A 90 -3.70 18.65 -15.02
CA SER A 90 -2.85 18.01 -14.01
C SER A 90 -3.42 18.05 -12.58
N LYS A 91 -4.23 19.06 -12.24
CA LYS A 91 -4.90 19.12 -10.93
C LYS A 91 -6.01 18.07 -10.85
N LEU A 92 -6.82 17.95 -11.91
CA LEU A 92 -7.87 16.95 -12.01
C LEU A 92 -7.30 15.53 -12.01
N GLU A 93 -6.17 15.30 -12.71
CA GLU A 93 -5.50 13.99 -12.68
C GLU A 93 -5.11 13.58 -11.27
N LYS A 94 -4.55 14.51 -10.49
CA LYS A 94 -4.16 14.25 -9.09
C LYS A 94 -5.36 13.92 -8.22
N LEU A 95 -6.47 14.67 -8.36
CA LEU A 95 -7.69 14.43 -7.58
C LEU A 95 -8.30 13.05 -7.87
N VAL A 96 -8.20 12.57 -9.10
CA VAL A 96 -8.72 11.24 -9.47
C VAL A 96 -7.80 10.12 -9.01
N LYS A 97 -6.48 10.31 -9.16
CA LYS A 97 -5.51 9.23 -8.99
C LYS A 97 -5.01 9.08 -7.56
N ILE A 98 -5.02 10.13 -6.75
CA ILE A 98 -4.36 10.16 -5.45
C ILE A 98 -5.40 10.29 -4.34
N ASP A 99 -5.31 9.37 -3.37
CA ASP A 99 -5.98 9.50 -2.09
C ASP A 99 -5.26 10.58 -1.27
N LEU A 100 -5.94 11.66 -0.92
CA LEU A 100 -5.31 12.82 -0.28
C LEU A 100 -4.88 12.54 1.17
N GLY A 101 -5.54 11.59 1.84
CA GLY A 101 -5.23 11.21 3.21
C GLY A 101 -3.91 10.47 3.32
N THR A 102 -3.69 9.52 2.42
CA THR A 102 -2.55 8.59 2.41
C THR A 102 -1.48 8.95 1.38
N THR A 103 -1.79 9.78 0.39
CA THR A 103 -0.98 10.04 -0.82
C THR A 103 -0.76 8.82 -1.73
N ALA A 104 -1.37 7.69 -1.39
CA ALA A 104 -1.36 6.48 -2.20
C ALA A 104 -2.28 6.65 -3.42
N LEU A 105 -2.15 5.74 -4.39
CA LEU A 105 -3.06 5.69 -5.52
C LEU A 105 -4.44 5.21 -5.07
N THR A 106 -5.49 5.84 -5.58
CA THR A 106 -6.86 5.30 -5.51
C THR A 106 -6.93 4.01 -6.36
N PRO A 107 -7.96 3.16 -6.18
CA PRO A 107 -8.14 1.98 -7.04
C PRO A 107 -8.15 2.31 -8.53
N LEU A 108 -8.77 3.43 -8.92
CA LEU A 108 -8.75 3.92 -10.30
C LEU A 108 -7.35 4.41 -10.70
N GLY A 109 -6.70 5.20 -9.84
CA GLY A 109 -5.34 5.70 -10.08
C GLY A 109 -4.32 4.59 -10.28
N TYR A 110 -4.44 3.51 -9.52
CA TYR A 110 -3.60 2.32 -9.64
C TYR A 110 -3.74 1.69 -11.03
N LYS A 111 -4.98 1.43 -11.48
CA LYS A 111 -5.21 0.83 -12.80
C LYS A 111 -4.73 1.72 -13.96
N ILE A 112 -4.82 3.04 -13.81
CA ILE A 112 -4.27 4.01 -14.79
C ILE A 112 -2.75 3.87 -14.88
N GLU A 113 -2.06 3.85 -13.75
CA GLU A 113 -0.59 3.75 -13.71
C GLU A 113 -0.08 2.36 -14.14
N GLU A 114 -0.82 1.31 -13.78
CA GLU A 114 -0.58 -0.06 -14.26
C GLU A 114 -0.72 -0.13 -15.80
N TYR A 115 -1.77 0.47 -16.36
CA TYR A 115 -1.93 0.55 -17.82
C TYR A 115 -0.77 1.29 -18.51
N LYS A 116 -0.36 2.45 -17.97
CA LYS A 116 0.76 3.25 -18.51
C LYS A 116 2.08 2.48 -18.46
N ARG A 117 2.28 1.68 -17.39
CA ARG A 117 3.44 0.81 -17.21
C ARG A 117 3.49 -0.31 -18.24
N GLU A 118 2.41 -1.07 -18.41
CA GLU A 118 2.33 -2.20 -19.35
C GLU A 118 2.48 -1.76 -20.82
N ASN A 119 1.92 -0.60 -21.16
CA ASN A 119 1.89 -0.06 -22.53
C ASN A 119 3.09 0.84 -22.89
N GLY A 120 4.10 0.92 -22.01
CA GLY A 120 5.43 1.35 -22.43
C GLY A 120 5.65 2.86 -22.56
N PHE A 121 5.23 3.64 -21.56
CA PHE A 121 5.92 4.91 -21.31
C PHE A 121 7.34 4.61 -20.76
N ARG A 122 8.30 4.43 -21.68
CA ARG A 122 9.79 4.48 -21.54
C ARG A 122 10.63 3.30 -21.01
N GLU A 123 10.11 2.22 -20.41
CA GLU A 123 11.00 1.34 -19.59
C GLU A 123 11.21 -0.14 -20.01
N LYS A 124 10.65 -0.63 -21.13
CA LYS A 124 10.80 -2.04 -21.56
C LYS A 124 12.26 -2.52 -21.74
N ARG A 125 13.24 -1.62 -21.85
CA ARG A 125 14.65 -1.97 -22.17
C ARG A 125 15.57 -2.24 -20.97
N LYS A 126 15.18 -1.97 -19.72
CA LYS A 126 16.06 -2.19 -18.53
C LYS A 126 15.51 -3.16 -17.47
N GLN A 127 14.32 -3.75 -17.68
CA GLN A 127 13.66 -4.60 -16.68
C GLN A 127 13.93 -6.10 -16.81
N LYS A 128 14.71 -6.56 -17.79
CA LYS A 128 14.92 -7.99 -18.13
C LYS A 128 15.39 -8.90 -16.98
N SER A 129 15.86 -8.37 -15.84
CA SER A 129 16.36 -9.15 -14.72
C SER A 129 15.56 -9.02 -13.42
N ARG A 130 14.38 -8.39 -13.42
CA ARG A 130 13.59 -8.15 -12.19
C ARG A 130 12.16 -8.64 -12.36
N GLU A 131 11.72 -9.50 -11.44
CA GLU A 131 10.37 -10.02 -11.39
C GLU A 131 9.43 -9.02 -10.73
N ARG A 132 8.18 -8.96 -11.22
CA ARG A 132 7.09 -8.21 -10.60
C ARG A 132 6.58 -8.96 -9.38
N HIS A 133 6.35 -8.24 -8.29
CA HIS A 133 5.82 -8.77 -7.05
C HIS A 133 4.83 -7.80 -6.41
N PHE A 134 3.94 -8.37 -5.61
CA PHE A 134 2.91 -7.67 -4.85
C PHE A 134 3.12 -7.92 -3.37
N ILE A 135 3.09 -6.85 -2.59
CA ILE A 135 2.95 -6.92 -1.13
C ILE A 135 1.57 -6.38 -0.79
N LEU A 136 0.71 -7.21 -0.21
CA LEU A 136 -0.58 -6.78 0.33
C LEU A 136 -0.42 -6.61 1.84
N LEU A 137 -0.63 -5.38 2.33
CA LEU A 137 -0.58 -5.01 3.73
C LEU A 137 -1.99 -4.75 4.24
N ASP A 138 -2.29 -5.23 5.44
CA ASP A 138 -3.55 -4.99 6.14
C ASP A 138 -3.24 -4.46 7.54
N MET A 139 -3.83 -3.31 7.87
CA MET A 139 -3.81 -2.81 9.23
C MET A 139 -4.88 -3.56 10.03
N ASN A 140 -4.45 -4.40 10.95
CA ASN A 140 -5.38 -5.19 11.71
C ASN A 140 -6.08 -4.34 12.77
N ASP A 141 -7.21 -4.86 13.25
CA ASP A 141 -7.89 -4.40 14.46
C ASP A 141 -8.44 -2.95 14.34
N THR A 142 -8.68 -2.45 13.14
CA THR A 142 -9.28 -1.11 12.91
C THR A 142 -10.67 -0.97 13.51
N HIS A 143 -11.55 -1.95 13.27
CA HIS A 143 -12.87 -2.03 13.89
C HIS A 143 -12.80 -2.06 15.42
N TYR A 144 -11.82 -2.81 15.94
CA TYR A 144 -11.59 -2.92 17.37
C TYR A 144 -11.27 -1.58 18.02
N TRP A 145 -10.35 -0.80 17.43
CA TRP A 145 -10.01 0.53 17.95
C TRP A 145 -11.17 1.51 17.86
N ASN A 146 -11.98 1.45 16.81
CA ASN A 146 -13.21 2.24 16.71
C ASN A 146 -14.20 1.92 17.85
N GLU A 147 -14.38 0.65 18.21
CA GLU A 147 -15.30 0.23 19.29
C GLU A 147 -14.76 0.54 20.69
N LYS A 148 -13.44 0.54 20.88
CA LYS A 148 -12.78 0.73 22.19
C LYS A 148 -12.56 2.20 22.59
N GLY A 149 -13.18 3.13 21.86
CA GLY A 149 -13.17 4.55 22.20
C GLY A 149 -12.04 5.35 21.55
N ALA A 150 -11.25 4.76 20.63
CA ALA A 150 -10.48 5.61 19.72
C ALA A 150 -11.47 6.26 18.75
N SER A 151 -11.43 7.59 18.64
CA SER A 151 -12.30 8.28 17.68
C SER A 151 -12.02 7.82 16.25
N TYR A 152 -13.05 7.78 15.40
CA TYR A 152 -12.90 7.46 13.97
C TYR A 152 -11.80 8.31 13.29
N LYS A 153 -11.68 9.57 13.72
CA LYS A 153 -10.63 10.50 13.28
C LYS A 153 -9.23 10.01 13.67
N SER A 154 -9.06 9.51 14.90
CA SER A 154 -7.79 8.94 15.37
C SER A 154 -7.37 7.72 14.53
N VAL A 155 -8.29 6.78 14.29
CA VAL A 155 -8.04 5.59 13.46
C VAL A 155 -7.69 6.02 12.03
N THR A 156 -8.45 6.94 11.44
CA THR A 156 -8.21 7.48 10.10
C THR A 156 -6.83 8.15 10.00
N ASN A 157 -6.43 8.93 10.99
CA ASN A 157 -5.11 9.58 11.00
C ASN A 157 -3.96 8.57 10.98
N ARG A 158 -4.11 7.43 11.68
CA ARG A 158 -3.11 6.35 11.68
C ARG A 158 -3.08 5.57 10.38
N ILE A 159 -4.23 5.36 9.73
CA ILE A 159 -4.30 4.80 8.37
C ILE A 159 -3.60 5.74 7.39
N ASN A 160 -3.88 7.04 7.48
CA ASN A 160 -3.25 8.08 6.67
C ASN A 160 -1.73 8.12 6.85
N ALA A 161 -1.25 8.08 8.10
CA ALA A 161 0.18 8.04 8.42
C ALA A 161 0.86 6.78 7.88
N THR A 162 0.19 5.62 8.01
CA THR A 162 0.66 4.35 7.43
C THR A 162 0.80 4.47 5.92
N GLY A 163 -0.27 4.87 5.22
CA GLY A 163 -0.25 5.02 3.77
C GLY A 163 0.83 5.98 3.27
N LYS A 164 0.98 7.14 3.91
CA LYS A 164 2.05 8.11 3.61
C LYS A 164 3.44 7.48 3.78
N SER A 165 3.66 6.81 4.90
CA SER A 165 4.93 6.14 5.17
C SER A 165 5.24 5.02 4.18
N LEU A 166 4.23 4.30 3.67
CA LEU A 166 4.42 3.28 2.64
C LEU A 166 4.83 3.92 1.31
N VAL A 167 4.15 5.00 0.91
CA VAL A 167 4.47 5.78 -0.31
C VAL A 167 5.90 6.32 -0.23
N ASP A 168 6.27 6.94 0.89
CA ASP A 168 7.59 7.52 1.10
C ASP A 168 8.67 6.46 1.26
N GLY A 169 8.38 5.37 1.98
CA GLY A 169 9.26 4.23 2.21
C GLY A 169 9.61 3.46 0.94
N CYS A 170 8.69 3.46 -0.03
CA CYS A 170 8.93 2.94 -1.38
C CYS A 170 9.78 3.89 -2.25
N ARG A 171 9.84 5.19 -1.90
CA ARG A 171 10.55 6.25 -2.64
C ARG A 171 11.92 6.62 -2.05
N THR A 172 12.23 6.19 -0.83
CA THR A 172 13.39 6.70 -0.09
C THR A 172 14.71 6.15 -0.61
N ARG A 173 15.66 7.06 -0.88
CA ARG A 173 17.07 6.76 -1.17
C ARG A 173 17.84 6.74 0.13
N LYS A 174 18.41 5.60 0.55
CA LYS A 174 19.36 5.60 1.66
C LYS A 174 20.74 6.02 1.11
N ASN A 175 21.31 7.10 1.64
CA ASN A 175 22.67 7.58 1.36
C ASN A 175 22.98 7.91 -0.12
N GLY A 176 22.05 8.57 -0.83
CA GLY A 176 22.30 9.05 -2.21
C GLY A 176 22.36 7.96 -3.29
N ARG A 177 22.34 6.67 -2.91
CA ARG A 177 22.19 5.54 -3.82
C ARG A 177 20.71 5.16 -3.89
N MET A 178 20.17 4.92 -5.10
CA MET A 178 18.86 4.26 -5.22
C MET A 178 18.96 2.95 -4.44
N ASP A 179 18.03 2.75 -3.51
CA ASP A 179 17.93 1.48 -2.83
C ASP A 179 17.73 0.40 -3.90
N PHE A 180 18.58 -0.62 -3.92
CA PHE A 180 18.92 -1.41 -5.11
C PHE A 180 17.76 -2.25 -5.70
N VAL A 181 16.57 -2.16 -5.14
CA VAL A 181 15.59 -3.23 -5.18
C VAL A 181 14.20 -2.77 -5.63
N ALA A 182 13.79 -1.52 -5.45
CA ALA A 182 12.53 -1.00 -5.98
C ALA A 182 12.80 -0.07 -7.17
N GLN A 183 12.16 -0.32 -8.32
CA GLN A 183 12.25 0.55 -9.49
C GLN A 183 11.78 1.97 -9.19
N ARG A 184 11.98 2.86 -10.17
CA ARG A 184 11.74 4.31 -10.12
C ARG A 184 10.27 4.69 -9.81
N PHE A 185 9.32 3.75 -9.82
CA PHE A 185 7.92 4.02 -9.52
C PHE A 185 7.20 2.81 -8.87
N PRO A 186 7.43 2.43 -7.60
CA PRO A 186 6.56 1.47 -6.94
C PRO A 186 5.14 2.07 -6.90
N LEU A 187 4.11 1.27 -7.20
CA LEU A 187 2.74 1.73 -7.04
C LEU A 187 2.27 1.30 -5.66
N VAL A 188 1.98 2.28 -4.81
CA VAL A 188 1.27 2.03 -3.56
C VAL A 188 -0.17 2.41 -3.79
N ASN A 189 -1.08 1.48 -3.60
CA ASN A 189 -2.51 1.64 -3.79
C ASN A 189 -3.25 1.38 -2.48
N ARG A 190 -4.25 2.20 -2.18
CA ARG A 190 -5.23 1.91 -1.13
C ARG A 190 -6.35 1.06 -1.74
N LYS A 191 -6.37 -0.23 -1.43
CA LYS A 191 -7.11 -1.26 -2.18
C LYS A 191 -8.62 -0.99 -2.27
N HIS A 192 -9.20 -0.52 -1.17
CA HIS A 192 -10.63 -0.25 -1.05
C HIS A 192 -10.97 1.25 -0.93
N GLY A 193 -10.05 2.13 -1.36
CA GLY A 193 -10.23 3.58 -1.27
C GLY A 193 -10.40 4.05 0.19
N ASP A 194 -11.18 5.12 0.39
CA ASP A 194 -11.34 5.78 1.70
C ASP A 194 -11.89 4.89 2.81
N ALA A 195 -12.60 3.82 2.44
CA ALA A 195 -13.16 2.85 3.37
C ALA A 195 -12.16 1.75 3.79
N GLY A 196 -11.02 1.66 3.12
CA GLY A 196 -10.04 0.58 3.32
C GLY A 196 -8.88 0.94 4.23
N ASP A 197 -8.40 -0.07 4.95
CA ASP A 197 -7.16 -0.12 5.73
C ASP A 197 -6.11 -1.07 5.10
N GLU A 198 -6.44 -1.61 3.92
CA GLU A 198 -5.58 -2.46 3.10
C GLU A 198 -4.83 -1.66 2.02
N PHE A 199 -3.54 -1.98 1.87
CA PHE A 199 -2.64 -1.38 0.88
C PHE A 199 -1.99 -2.44 -0.01
N ILE A 200 -1.94 -2.17 -1.31
CA ILE A 200 -1.18 -2.95 -2.29
C ILE A 200 0.09 -2.19 -2.63
N ILE A 201 1.23 -2.87 -2.62
CA ILE A 201 2.50 -2.37 -3.13
C ILE A 201 2.92 -3.24 -4.32
N ASP A 202 2.87 -2.66 -5.52
CA ASP A 202 3.32 -3.28 -6.77
C ASP A 202 4.73 -2.77 -7.12
N LEU A 203 5.69 -3.69 -7.12
CA LEU A 203 7.10 -3.39 -7.28
C LEU A 203 7.84 -4.48 -8.07
N TYR A 204 8.97 -4.10 -8.65
CA TYR A 204 9.84 -5.00 -9.38
C TYR A 204 11.15 -5.19 -8.64
N CYS A 205 11.41 -6.41 -8.16
CA CYS A 205 12.61 -6.71 -7.41
C CYS A 205 13.04 -8.19 -7.48
N PRO A 206 14.28 -8.53 -7.07
CA PRO A 206 14.63 -9.92 -6.79
C PRO A 206 13.91 -10.47 -5.56
N LYS A 207 13.28 -11.65 -5.69
CA LYS A 207 12.51 -12.34 -4.64
C LYS A 207 13.20 -12.38 -3.28
N LYS A 208 14.52 -12.59 -3.23
CA LYS A 208 15.31 -12.67 -1.99
C LYS A 208 15.23 -11.43 -1.09
N TYR A 209 14.84 -10.28 -1.63
CA TYR A 209 14.75 -9.04 -0.87
C TYR A 209 13.34 -8.72 -0.38
N LEU A 210 12.31 -9.43 -0.84
CA LEU A 210 10.90 -9.09 -0.57
C LEU A 210 10.59 -9.03 0.92
N VAL A 211 10.98 -10.05 1.69
CA VAL A 211 10.74 -10.08 3.13
C VAL A 211 11.45 -8.92 3.84
N GLY A 212 12.69 -8.62 3.46
CA GLY A 212 13.46 -7.52 4.03
C GLY A 212 12.83 -6.15 3.73
N ILE A 213 12.34 -5.94 2.50
CA ILE A 213 11.59 -4.74 2.13
C ILE A 213 10.32 -4.63 2.96
N THR A 214 9.51 -5.69 3.01
CA THR A 214 8.23 -5.70 3.72
C THR A 214 8.41 -5.36 5.20
N LYS A 215 9.39 -5.97 5.88
CA LYS A 215 9.71 -5.66 7.28
C LYS A 215 10.01 -4.17 7.48
N ARG A 216 10.87 -3.63 6.63
CA ARG A 216 11.31 -2.24 6.72
C ARG A 216 10.17 -1.24 6.45
N LEU A 217 9.26 -1.58 5.53
CA LEU A 217 8.05 -0.80 5.29
C LEU A 217 7.08 -0.83 6.48
N ILE A 218 6.92 -2.00 7.11
CA ILE A 218 6.11 -2.15 8.33
C ILE A 218 6.70 -1.36 9.49
N GLU A 219 8.01 -1.43 9.69
CA GLU A 219 8.71 -0.67 10.74
C GLU A 219 8.56 0.85 10.54
N ALA A 220 8.67 1.33 9.29
CA ALA A 220 8.42 2.72 8.96
C ALA A 220 6.95 3.11 9.24
N ALA A 221 5.99 2.26 8.87
CA ALA A 221 4.58 2.48 9.16
C ALA A 221 4.30 2.55 10.67
N TYR A 222 4.89 1.66 11.49
CA TYR A 222 4.77 1.71 12.94
C TYR A 222 5.35 2.99 13.53
N LYS A 223 6.51 3.43 13.05
CA LYS A 223 7.09 4.70 13.46
C LYS A 223 6.14 5.87 13.13
N ALA A 224 5.63 5.92 11.90
CA ALA A 224 4.69 6.95 11.48
C ALA A 224 3.38 6.94 12.29
N GLN A 225 2.86 5.75 12.63
CA GLN A 225 1.71 5.64 13.53
C GLN A 225 2.02 6.26 14.90
N LYS A 226 3.14 5.92 15.54
CA LYS A 226 3.50 6.49 16.86
C LYS A 226 3.62 8.00 16.85
N GLU A 227 4.10 8.56 15.74
CA GLU A 227 4.26 9.99 15.53
C GLU A 227 2.93 10.72 15.26
N VAL A 228 1.83 9.99 15.02
CA VAL A 228 0.47 10.57 15.06
C VAL A 228 0.20 11.00 16.50
N MET A 229 0.62 12.23 16.81
CA MET A 229 0.37 12.88 18.08
C MET A 229 -1.13 13.02 18.31
N TYR A 230 -1.49 12.89 19.58
CA TYR A 230 -2.84 12.98 20.07
C TYR A 230 -3.44 14.38 20.01
#